data_AF-A0A4W4HB42-F1
#
_entry.id   AF-A0A4W4HB42-F1
#
_cell.length_a   1.000
_cell.length_b   1.000
_cell.length_c   1.000
_cell.angle_alpha   90.00
_cell.angle_beta   90.00
_cell.angle_gamma   90.00
#
_symmetry.space_group_name_H-M   'P 1'
#
loop_
_entity.id
_entity.type
_entity.pdbx_description
1 polymer ?
#
loop_
_entity_poly.entity_id
_entity_poly.type
_entity_poly.pdbx_seq_one_letter_code
_entity_poly.pdbx_strand_id
1 'polypeptide(L)'
;MYSFKKLPLVSKNQVGQNFTFVLTDIESKQRFGFCRLTSGCKMCICLLSYLPWFEIFYKLLNTLADYLMKRQVSLTEKSSATCSVEWWSWKRDASPVSECPDTVFSVCFPQHSYFIVPDINGLPTIPESRNLTEYFVAVDVTNMLQLYASLLHERRVIITSSKLSTLTACVHGAATMLFPMHWQHIYIPVLPPHLLDYCW
;
A
#
# COMPACT_ATOMS: atom_id res chain seq x y z
N MET A 1 18.45 -19.13 9.40
CA MET A 1 17.29 -18.41 8.82
C MET A 1 16.20 -18.40 9.87
N TYR A 2 15.92 -17.26 10.51
CA TYR A 2 14.81 -17.18 11.47
C TYR A 2 13.53 -16.93 10.66
N SER A 3 12.77 -18.00 10.41
CA SER A 3 11.42 -17.89 9.89
C SER A 3 10.52 -17.51 11.06
N PHE A 4 10.04 -16.27 11.08
CA PHE A 4 9.06 -15.87 12.07
C PHE A 4 7.75 -16.60 11.78
N LYS A 5 7.22 -17.25 12.83
CA LYS A 5 6.04 -18.12 12.76
C LYS A 5 4.91 -17.47 11.96
N LYS A 6 4.32 -18.28 11.10
CA LYS A 6 3.09 -18.05 10.36
C LYS A 6 2.08 -17.29 11.24
N LEU A 7 1.80 -16.03 10.90
CA LEU A 7 0.75 -15.25 11.55
C LEU A 7 -0.57 -16.01 11.43
N PRO A 8 -1.41 -16.05 12.49
CA PRO A 8 -2.55 -16.95 12.56
C PRO A 8 -3.53 -16.77 11.39
N LEU A 9 -4.01 -17.90 10.88
CA LEU A 9 -4.93 -18.02 9.75
C LEU A 9 -6.30 -17.42 10.10
N VAL A 10 -6.71 -16.38 9.37
CA VAL A 10 -8.11 -15.92 9.37
C VAL A 10 -8.68 -16.02 7.95
N SER A 11 -9.53 -17.04 7.77
CA SER A 11 -10.64 -17.27 6.82
C SER A 11 -10.57 -16.80 5.36
N LYS A 12 -10.94 -17.73 4.46
CA LYS A 12 -11.07 -17.62 2.98
C LYS A 12 -12.24 -16.75 2.49
N ASN A 13 -12.52 -15.61 3.15
CA ASN A 13 -13.39 -14.59 2.60
C ASN A 13 -12.58 -13.31 2.41
N GLN A 14 -11.91 -13.17 1.26
CA GLN A 14 -11.22 -11.93 0.93
C GLN A 14 -12.24 -10.85 0.53
N VAL A 15 -12.83 -10.21 1.53
CA VAL A 15 -13.42 -8.87 1.43
C VAL A 15 -12.33 -7.92 0.95
N GLY A 16 -12.65 -6.96 0.08
CA GLY A 16 -11.65 -6.16 -0.62
C GLY A 16 -10.52 -5.63 0.28
N GLN A 17 -9.28 -5.96 -0.06
CA GLN A 17 -8.10 -5.77 0.79
C GLN A 17 -7.24 -4.63 0.28
N ASN A 18 -6.74 -3.82 1.22
CA ASN A 18 -5.75 -2.79 0.93
C ASN A 18 -4.37 -3.29 1.36
N PHE A 19 -3.38 -3.15 0.49
CA PHE A 19 -2.00 -3.51 0.78
C PHE A 19 -1.06 -2.57 0.01
N THR A 20 0.19 -2.44 0.48
CA THR A 20 1.20 -1.60 -0.19
C THR A 20 2.47 -2.40 -0.45
N PHE A 21 2.77 -2.63 -1.72
CA PHE A 21 4.09 -3.12 -2.13
C PHE A 21 5.07 -1.95 -2.28
N VAL A 22 6.37 -2.26 -2.35
CA VAL A 22 7.41 -1.26 -2.59
C VAL A 22 8.27 -1.70 -3.76
N LEU A 23 8.59 -0.75 -4.63
CA LEU A 23 9.62 -0.88 -5.65
C LEU A 23 10.79 0.01 -5.23
N THR A 24 11.97 -0.57 -5.17
CA THR A 24 13.20 0.18 -4.91
C THR A 24 13.81 0.60 -6.24
N ASP A 25 14.07 1.89 -6.41
CA ASP A 25 14.74 2.40 -7.61
C ASP A 25 16.27 2.28 -7.53
N ILE A 26 16.96 2.74 -8.58
CA ILE A 26 18.43 2.69 -8.67
C ILE A 26 19.12 3.61 -7.64
N GLU A 27 18.43 4.62 -7.14
CA GLU A 27 18.91 5.50 -6.07
C GLU A 27 18.61 4.94 -4.68
N SER A 28 18.14 3.69 -4.59
CA SER A 28 17.67 3.05 -3.36
C SER A 28 16.48 3.76 -2.70
N LYS A 29 15.74 4.60 -3.44
CA LYS A 29 14.51 5.23 -2.95
C LYS A 29 13.33 4.29 -3.12
N GLN A 30 12.39 4.39 -2.19
CA GLN A 30 11.20 3.55 -2.14
C GLN A 30 10.03 4.22 -2.89
N ARG A 31 9.49 3.54 -3.90
CA ARG A 31 8.18 3.85 -4.50
C ARG A 31 7.12 2.93 -3.93
N PHE A 32 6.10 3.50 -3.31
CA PHE A 32 5.00 2.79 -2.68
C PHE A 32 3.88 2.54 -3.71
N GLY A 33 3.55 1.27 -3.92
CA GLY A 33 2.42 0.82 -4.73
C GLY A 33 1.22 0.51 -3.84
N PHE A 34 0.37 1.52 -3.63
CA PHE A 34 -0.86 1.38 -2.86
C PHE A 34 -1.90 0.64 -3.69
N CYS A 35 -2.39 -0.48 -3.17
CA CYS A 35 -3.30 -1.36 -3.89
C CYS A 35 -4.62 -1.53 -3.14
N ARG A 36 -5.70 -1.63 -3.92
CA ARG A 36 -6.99 -2.15 -3.48
C ARG A 36 -7.40 -3.32 -4.35
N LEU A 37 -7.42 -4.50 -3.75
CA LEU A 37 -7.91 -5.73 -4.36
C LEU A 37 -9.42 -5.84 -4.13
N THR A 38 -10.19 -6.10 -5.19
CA THR A 38 -11.65 -6.29 -5.10
C THR A 38 -12.01 -7.65 -4.52
N SER A 39 -13.25 -7.79 -4.01
CA SER A 39 -13.75 -9.07 -3.51
C SER A 39 -13.71 -10.14 -4.60
N GLY A 40 -13.19 -11.31 -4.25
CA GLY A 40 -12.99 -12.42 -5.20
C GLY A 40 -11.74 -12.31 -6.08
N CYS A 41 -10.83 -11.38 -5.78
CA CYS A 41 -9.49 -11.27 -6.40
C CYS A 41 -9.49 -11.08 -7.93
N LYS A 42 -10.53 -10.46 -8.49
CA LYS A 42 -10.68 -10.30 -9.96
C LYS A 42 -10.03 -9.03 -10.52
N MET A 43 -9.96 -7.98 -9.71
CA MET A 43 -9.44 -6.67 -10.12
C MET A 43 -8.59 -6.08 -8.99
N CYS A 44 -7.48 -5.45 -9.36
CA CYS A 44 -6.64 -4.70 -8.43
C CYS A 44 -6.44 -3.29 -8.98
N ILE A 45 -6.79 -2.29 -8.18
CA ILE A 45 -6.53 -0.88 -8.48
C ILE A 45 -5.24 -0.51 -7.75
N CYS A 46 -4.27 0.07 -8.46
CA CYS A 46 -2.98 0.44 -7.90
C CYS A 46 -2.66 1.91 -8.17
N LEU A 47 -2.12 2.60 -7.17
CA LEU A 47 -1.52 3.92 -7.27
C LEU A 47 -0.05 3.82 -6.86
N LEU A 48 0.84 4.35 -7.69
CA LEU A 48 2.28 4.37 -7.42
C LEU A 48 2.71 5.78 -7.03
N SER A 49 3.36 5.94 -5.87
CA SER A 49 3.82 7.24 -5.37
C SER A 49 5.09 7.10 -4.55
N TYR A 50 5.92 8.14 -4.53
CA TYR A 50 7.06 8.26 -3.61
C TYR A 50 6.64 8.74 -2.21
N LEU A 51 5.42 9.27 -2.08
CA LEU A 51 4.91 9.80 -0.80
C LEU A 51 4.32 8.66 0.04
N PRO A 52 4.74 8.47 1.31
CA PRO A 52 4.27 7.40 2.18
C PRO A 52 2.90 7.71 2.83
N TRP A 53 1.94 8.23 2.06
CA TRP A 53 0.63 8.67 2.58
C TRP A 53 -0.41 7.56 2.56
N PHE A 54 -0.18 6.50 3.34
CA PHE A 54 -1.00 5.28 3.36
C PHE A 54 -2.49 5.56 3.52
N GLU A 55 -2.88 6.36 4.51
CA GLU A 55 -4.27 6.63 4.85
C GLU A 55 -4.99 7.40 3.75
N ILE A 56 -4.31 8.36 3.14
CA ILE A 56 -4.86 9.19 2.05
C ILE A 56 -5.06 8.32 0.81
N PHE A 57 -4.03 7.60 0.37
CA PHE A 57 -4.11 6.80 -0.84
C PHE A 57 -5.07 5.61 -0.69
N TYR A 58 -5.18 5.01 0.49
CA TYR A 58 -6.21 3.99 0.73
C TYR A 58 -7.63 4.56 0.68
N LYS A 59 -7.88 5.75 1.26
CA LYS A 59 -9.19 6.42 1.13
C LYS A 59 -9.50 6.72 -0.34
N LEU A 60 -8.53 7.25 -1.08
CA LEU A 60 -8.63 7.52 -2.51
C LEU A 60 -9.01 6.27 -3.31
N LEU A 61 -8.27 5.17 -3.11
CA LEU A 61 -8.50 3.90 -3.80
C LEU A 61 -9.85 3.29 -3.45
N ASN A 62 -10.30 3.39 -2.20
CA ASN A 62 -11.65 2.95 -1.80
C ASN A 62 -12.72 3.72 -2.59
N THR A 63 -12.61 5.05 -2.62
CA THR A 63 -13.54 5.91 -3.37
C THR A 63 -13.56 5.56 -4.86
N LEU A 64 -12.37 5.38 -5.48
CA LEU A 64 -12.25 4.96 -6.88
C LEU A 64 -12.89 3.59 -7.13
N ALA A 65 -12.66 2.62 -6.24
CA ALA A 65 -13.27 1.29 -6.35
C ALA A 65 -14.80 1.38 -6.31
N ASP A 66 -15.36 2.18 -5.40
CA ASP A 66 -16.81 2.35 -5.29
C ASP A 66 -17.41 3.01 -6.54
N TYR A 67 -16.71 3.99 -7.14
CA TYR A 67 -17.12 4.60 -8.41
C TYR A 67 -17.13 3.59 -9.56
N LEU A 68 -16.10 2.75 -9.65
CA LEU A 68 -16.02 1.72 -10.69
C LEU A 68 -17.12 0.66 -10.53
N MET A 69 -17.42 0.25 -9.30
CA MET A 69 -18.50 -0.71 -9.04
C MET A 69 -19.87 -0.13 -9.39
N LYS A 70 -20.15 1.13 -9.01
CA LYS A 70 -21.41 1.82 -9.38
C LYS A 70 -21.60 1.94 -10.89
N ARG A 71 -20.52 2.19 -11.63
CA ARG A 71 -20.55 2.26 -13.10
C ARG A 71 -20.77 0.90 -13.76
N GLN A 72 -20.20 -0.16 -13.19
CA GLN A 72 -20.37 -1.51 -13.72
C GLN A 72 -21.83 -1.97 -13.60
N VAL A 73 -22.50 -1.65 -12.49
CA VAL A 73 -23.94 -1.92 -12.29
C VAL A 73 -24.81 -1.17 -13.30
N SER A 74 -24.52 0.12 -13.54
CA SER A 74 -25.32 0.93 -14.47
C SER A 74 -25.15 0.53 -15.95
N LEU A 75 -24.02 -0.06 -16.32
CA LEU A 75 -23.80 -0.61 -17.66
C LEU A 75 -24.49 -1.96 -17.87
N THR A 76 -24.63 -2.79 -16.82
CA THR A 76 -25.41 -4.04 -16.90
C THR A 76 -26.92 -3.82 -16.96
N GLU A 77 -27.44 -2.69 -16.45
CA GLU A 77 -28.87 -2.35 -16.53
C GLU A 77 -29.25 -1.55 -17.80
N LYS A 78 -28.27 -0.95 -18.50
CA LYS A 78 -28.51 -0.15 -19.71
C LYS A 78 -27.79 -0.72 -20.93
N SER A 79 -28.20 -1.90 -21.37
CA SER A 79 -28.06 -2.29 -22.77
C SER A 79 -28.99 -1.45 -23.65
N SER A 80 -28.64 -0.17 -23.84
CA SER A 80 -29.06 0.77 -24.91
C SER A 80 -28.96 2.22 -24.41
N ALA A 81 -27.75 2.73 -24.23
CA ALA A 81 -27.48 4.16 -24.37
C ALA A 81 -25.97 4.36 -24.50
N THR A 82 -25.53 4.69 -25.71
CA THR A 82 -24.19 5.15 -26.03
C THR A 82 -23.87 6.39 -25.20
N CYS A 83 -23.18 6.20 -24.08
CA CYS A 83 -22.62 7.30 -23.31
C CYS A 83 -21.14 7.38 -23.64
N SER A 84 -20.80 8.24 -24.61
CA SER A 84 -19.45 8.65 -24.92
C SER A 84 -18.77 9.16 -23.65
N VAL A 85 -17.72 8.45 -23.24
CA VAL A 85 -16.82 8.88 -22.17
C VAL A 85 -15.44 9.05 -22.79
N GLU A 86 -15.00 10.29 -22.82
CA GLU A 86 -13.63 10.64 -23.20
C GLU A 86 -12.69 10.03 -22.15
N TRP A 87 -12.00 8.98 -22.58
CA TRP A 87 -10.89 8.39 -21.86
C TRP A 87 -9.81 9.47 -21.78
N TRP A 88 -9.46 9.94 -20.58
CA TRP A 88 -8.21 10.65 -20.35
C TRP A 88 -7.08 9.63 -20.55
N SER A 89 -6.73 9.45 -21.82
CA SER A 89 -5.54 8.78 -22.28
C SER A 89 -4.35 9.53 -21.70
N TRP A 90 -3.61 8.89 -20.80
CA TRP A 90 -2.26 9.30 -20.45
C TRP A 90 -1.41 9.20 -21.72
N LYS A 91 -1.38 10.26 -22.53
CA LYS A 91 -0.33 10.46 -23.52
C LYS A 91 0.75 11.29 -22.87
N ARG A 92 1.90 10.63 -22.72
CA ARG A 92 3.19 11.21 -22.37
C ARG A 92 3.64 12.08 -23.56
N ASP A 93 3.22 13.34 -23.59
CA ASP A 93 3.93 14.33 -24.40
C ASP A 93 5.16 14.77 -23.62
N ALA A 94 6.31 14.31 -24.11
CA ALA A 94 7.61 14.78 -23.71
C ALA A 94 7.84 16.17 -24.33
N SER A 95 7.96 17.21 -23.50
CA SER A 95 8.84 18.38 -23.73
C SER A 95 8.84 19.32 -22.51
N PRO A 96 9.80 20.25 -22.36
CA PRO A 96 10.76 20.21 -21.28
C PRO A 96 10.47 21.21 -20.17
N VAL A 97 10.99 20.88 -18.99
CA VAL A 97 11.38 21.74 -17.86
C VAL A 97 11.06 23.22 -18.02
N SER A 98 10.12 23.70 -17.20
CA SER A 98 10.14 25.08 -16.69
C SER A 98 9.69 25.08 -15.24
N GLU A 99 10.53 25.66 -14.41
CA GLU A 99 10.46 25.81 -12.96
C GLU A 99 9.12 26.36 -12.47
N CYS A 100 8.48 25.68 -11.51
CA CYS A 100 7.88 26.26 -10.30
C CYS A 100 7.28 25.16 -9.40
N PRO A 101 7.31 25.33 -8.06
CA PRO A 101 6.89 24.33 -7.08
C PRO A 101 5.36 24.28 -6.96
N ASP A 102 4.84 23.18 -6.43
CA ASP A 102 3.42 22.92 -6.14
C ASP A 102 2.54 22.42 -7.31
N THR A 103 2.87 21.24 -7.85
CA THR A 103 1.89 20.44 -8.59
C THR A 103 0.83 19.87 -7.65
N VAL A 104 -0.24 20.62 -7.43
CA VAL A 104 -1.48 20.13 -6.81
C VAL A 104 -2.19 19.22 -7.82
N PHE A 105 -2.19 17.91 -7.57
CA PHE A 105 -3.01 16.95 -8.31
C PHE A 105 -4.46 17.04 -7.82
N SER A 106 -5.33 17.68 -8.60
CA SER A 106 -6.78 17.68 -8.33
C SER A 106 -7.46 16.49 -9.01
N VAL A 107 -7.63 15.40 -8.27
CA VAL A 107 -8.64 14.40 -8.63
C VAL A 107 -9.98 15.00 -8.21
N CYS A 108 -10.73 15.53 -9.17
CA CYS A 108 -12.03 16.15 -8.90
C CYS A 108 -13.05 15.06 -8.52
N PHE A 109 -13.10 14.74 -7.23
CA PHE A 109 -14.19 13.95 -6.66
C PHE A 109 -15.47 14.76 -6.67
N PRO A 110 -16.63 14.15 -6.95
CA PRO A 110 -17.91 14.78 -6.68
C PRO A 110 -17.97 15.17 -5.18
N GLN A 111 -17.85 16.47 -4.93
CA GLN A 111 -18.05 17.20 -3.67
C GLN A 111 -17.01 17.00 -2.54
N HIS A 112 -16.22 18.05 -2.29
CA HIS A 112 -15.57 18.41 -1.01
C HIS A 112 -14.68 17.36 -0.30
N SER A 113 -13.82 16.62 -1.00
CA SER A 113 -12.73 15.88 -0.34
C SER A 113 -11.44 16.69 -0.36
N TYR A 114 -11.09 17.34 0.76
CA TYR A 114 -9.74 17.84 0.99
C TYR A 114 -8.98 16.84 1.88
N PHE A 115 -7.66 16.76 1.70
CA PHE A 115 -6.78 15.97 2.55
C PHE A 115 -5.76 16.89 3.20
N ILE A 116 -5.43 16.60 4.45
CA ILE A 116 -4.37 17.29 5.18
C ILE A 116 -3.08 16.51 4.94
N VAL A 117 -2.02 17.21 4.52
CA VAL A 117 -0.69 16.60 4.35
C VAL A 117 -0.25 16.06 5.71
N PRO A 118 0.07 14.75 5.83
CA PRO A 118 0.50 14.18 7.09
C PRO A 118 1.88 14.71 7.46
N ASP A 119 2.11 14.93 8.75
CA ASP A 119 3.43 15.26 9.28
C ASP A 119 4.34 14.04 9.18
N ILE A 120 5.41 14.17 8.38
CA ILE A 120 6.39 13.10 8.14
C ILE A 120 7.36 12.90 9.30
N ASN A 121 7.47 13.88 10.21
CA ASN A 121 8.36 13.83 11.37
C ASN A 121 7.61 13.37 12.63
N GLY A 122 6.28 13.35 12.60
CA GLY A 122 5.44 12.87 13.68
C GLY A 122 5.58 11.36 13.86
N LEU A 123 5.58 10.92 15.12
CA LEU A 123 5.52 9.48 15.42
C LEU A 123 4.16 8.92 15.00
N PRO A 124 4.12 7.70 14.40
CA PRO A 124 2.85 7.06 14.08
C PRO A 124 2.07 6.73 15.35
N THR A 125 0.79 7.12 15.40
CA THR A 125 -0.11 6.85 16.52
C THR A 125 -1.10 5.72 16.18
N ILE A 126 -1.58 5.02 17.21
CA ILE A 126 -2.64 4.02 17.11
C ILE A 126 -3.94 4.68 17.60
N PRO A 127 -5.07 4.62 16.85
CA PRO A 127 -5.32 3.80 15.67
C PRO A 127 -5.13 4.51 14.31
N GLU A 128 -4.58 5.73 14.29
CA GLU A 128 -4.53 6.57 13.08
C GLU A 128 -3.66 5.95 11.97
N SER A 129 -2.47 5.45 12.34
CA SER A 129 -1.59 4.73 11.42
C SER A 129 -2.12 3.32 11.20
N ARG A 130 -2.56 3.04 9.98
CA ARG A 130 -3.11 1.71 9.65
C ARG A 130 -2.06 0.60 9.79
N ASN A 131 -0.83 0.88 9.36
CA ASN A 131 0.24 -0.11 9.38
C ASN A 131 0.62 -0.50 10.82
N LEU A 132 0.83 0.50 11.69
CA LEU A 132 1.19 0.25 13.08
C LEU A 132 0.04 -0.43 13.84
N THR A 133 -1.20 0.01 13.61
CA THR A 133 -2.39 -0.58 14.25
C THR A 133 -2.56 -2.05 13.87
N GLU A 134 -2.50 -2.38 12.58
CA GLU A 134 -2.63 -3.76 12.12
C GLU A 134 -1.45 -4.63 12.56
N TYR A 135 -0.22 -4.09 12.58
CA TYR A 135 0.96 -4.78 13.14
C TYR A 135 0.77 -5.12 14.62
N PHE A 136 0.35 -4.14 15.43
CA PHE A 136 0.15 -4.33 16.87
C PHE A 136 -1.00 -5.31 17.18
N VAL A 137 -2.05 -5.34 16.35
CA VAL A 137 -3.16 -6.27 16.50
C VAL A 137 -2.78 -7.69 16.04
N ALA A 138 -1.97 -7.82 15.00
CA ALA A 138 -1.64 -9.10 14.38
C ALA A 138 -0.48 -9.85 15.05
N VAL A 139 0.46 -9.13 15.67
CA VAL A 139 1.70 -9.70 16.21
C VAL A 139 1.72 -9.58 17.73
N ASP A 140 1.98 -10.68 18.43
CA ASP A 140 2.17 -10.69 19.87
C ASP A 140 3.46 -9.99 20.29
N VAL A 141 3.47 -9.46 21.51
CA VAL A 141 4.59 -8.69 22.07
C VAL A 141 5.91 -9.45 22.02
N THR A 142 5.91 -10.77 22.27
CA THR A 142 7.13 -11.58 22.22
C THR A 142 7.70 -11.61 20.81
N ASN A 143 6.88 -11.87 19.79
CA ASN A 143 7.34 -11.84 18.40
C ASN A 143 7.72 -10.42 17.94
N MET A 144 7.04 -9.36 18.41
CA MET A 144 7.44 -7.98 18.13
C MET A 144 8.85 -7.69 18.64
N LEU A 145 9.19 -8.10 19.86
CA LEU A 145 10.51 -7.91 20.45
C LEU A 145 11.59 -8.73 19.73
N GLN A 146 11.28 -9.97 19.35
CA GLN A 146 12.20 -10.82 18.59
C GLN A 146 12.47 -10.27 17.19
N LEU A 147 11.42 -9.75 16.53
CA LEU A 147 11.52 -9.09 15.24
C LEU A 147 12.37 -7.83 15.34
N TYR A 148 12.09 -6.97 16.32
CA TYR A 148 12.86 -5.76 16.58
C TYR A 148 14.35 -6.08 16.85
N ALA A 149 14.65 -7.05 17.72
CA ALA A 149 16.01 -7.50 17.96
C ALA A 149 16.68 -8.03 16.68
N SER A 150 15.95 -8.77 15.84
CA SER A 150 16.49 -9.27 14.57
C SER A 150 16.80 -8.17 13.57
N LEU A 151 15.97 -7.12 13.51
CA LEU A 151 16.21 -5.93 12.70
C LEU A 151 17.43 -5.15 13.21
N LEU A 152 17.60 -4.98 14.53
CA LEU A 152 18.80 -4.34 15.10
C LEU A 152 20.10 -5.10 14.81
N HIS A 153 20.02 -6.41 14.59
CA HIS A 153 21.17 -7.25 14.19
C HIS A 153 21.28 -7.43 12.67
N GLU A 154 20.56 -6.62 11.89
CA GLU A 154 20.56 -6.67 10.42
C GLU A 154 20.35 -8.07 9.84
N ARG A 155 19.51 -8.89 10.50
CA ARG A 155 19.26 -10.26 10.05
C ARG A 155 18.37 -10.30 8.82
N ARG A 156 18.52 -11.37 8.02
CA ARG A 156 17.55 -11.74 6.99
C ARG A 156 16.25 -12.19 7.66
N VAL A 157 15.20 -11.40 7.52
CA VAL A 157 13.89 -11.63 8.13
C VAL A 157 12.85 -11.94 7.04
N ILE A 158 12.06 -12.98 7.25
CA ILE A 158 10.90 -13.30 6.41
C ILE A 158 9.65 -13.26 7.27
N ILE A 159 8.68 -12.44 6.87
CA ILE A 159 7.34 -12.35 7.48
C ILE A 159 6.35 -13.05 6.55
N THR A 160 5.46 -13.86 7.11
CA THR A 160 4.43 -14.58 6.33
C THR A 160 3.04 -14.34 6.92
N SER A 161 2.05 -14.16 6.04
CA SER A 161 0.63 -14.01 6.41
C SER A 161 -0.28 -14.52 5.30
N SER A 162 -1.50 -14.93 5.64
CA SER A 162 -2.54 -15.30 4.67
C SER A 162 -3.28 -14.10 4.09
N LYS A 163 -3.06 -12.89 4.63
CA LYS A 163 -3.69 -11.64 4.18
C LYS A 163 -2.60 -10.65 3.75
N LEU A 164 -2.72 -10.12 2.53
CA LEU A 164 -1.75 -9.14 2.01
C LEU A 164 -1.76 -7.84 2.83
N SER A 165 -2.93 -7.43 3.31
CA SER A 165 -3.07 -6.26 4.19
C SER A 165 -2.22 -6.40 5.44
N THR A 166 -2.36 -7.52 6.15
CA THR A 166 -1.63 -7.80 7.38
C THR A 166 -0.14 -7.99 7.09
N LEU A 167 0.23 -8.69 6.01
CA LEU A 167 1.62 -8.88 5.61
C LEU A 167 2.35 -7.54 5.45
N THR A 168 1.82 -6.67 4.58
CA THR A 168 2.45 -5.38 4.29
C THR A 168 2.43 -4.46 5.50
N ALA A 169 1.33 -4.42 6.26
CA ALA A 169 1.25 -3.64 7.48
C ALA A 169 2.29 -4.07 8.52
N CYS A 170 2.52 -5.37 8.70
CA CYS A 170 3.54 -5.88 9.62
C CYS A 170 4.95 -5.48 9.16
N VAL A 171 5.25 -5.54 7.85
CA VAL A 171 6.56 -5.13 7.34
C VAL A 171 6.80 -3.63 7.53
N HIS A 172 5.84 -2.79 7.11
CA HIS A 172 5.94 -1.33 7.27
C HIS A 172 5.93 -0.91 8.75
N GLY A 173 5.07 -1.53 9.57
CA GLY A 173 4.96 -1.28 11.00
C GLY A 173 6.22 -1.66 11.76
N ALA A 174 6.81 -2.82 11.47
CA ALA A 174 8.08 -3.23 12.06
C ALA A 174 9.24 -2.31 11.65
N ALA A 175 9.29 -1.86 10.40
CA ALA A 175 10.29 -0.90 9.95
C ALA A 175 10.14 0.46 10.65
N THR A 176 8.92 0.94 10.90
CA THR A 176 8.70 2.20 11.64
C THR A 176 9.18 2.15 13.08
N MET A 177 9.25 0.96 13.71
CA MET A 177 9.78 0.81 15.07
C MET A 177 11.29 1.08 15.17
N LEU A 178 12.00 1.15 14.04
CA LEU A 178 13.43 1.47 14.01
C LEU A 178 13.72 2.97 14.14
N PHE A 179 12.70 3.84 14.07
CA PHE A 179 12.87 5.29 14.16
C PHE A 179 13.77 5.68 15.35
N PRO A 180 14.77 6.57 15.17
CA PRO A 180 15.06 7.39 13.98
C PRO A 180 15.91 6.69 12.90
N MET A 181 16.24 5.40 13.08
CA MET A 181 16.94 4.60 12.08
C MET A 181 15.96 4.08 11.02
N HIS A 182 16.49 3.84 9.82
CA HIS A 182 15.75 3.22 8.72
C HIS A 182 16.47 1.94 8.29
N TRP A 183 15.71 0.94 7.87
CA TRP A 183 16.27 -0.27 7.27
C TRP A 183 17.00 0.06 5.97
N GLN A 184 18.26 -0.35 5.84
CA GLN A 184 19.12 0.00 4.70
C GLN A 184 19.30 -1.13 3.67
N HIS A 185 18.96 -2.37 4.04
CA HIS A 185 19.13 -3.53 3.17
C HIS A 185 17.87 -3.77 2.32
N ILE A 186 17.85 -4.90 1.60
CA ILE A 186 16.71 -5.34 0.78
C ILE A 186 15.40 -5.20 1.59
N TYR A 187 14.45 -4.47 1.02
CA TYR A 187 13.15 -4.18 1.62
C TYR A 187 12.04 -4.50 0.63
N ILE A 188 11.40 -5.67 0.79
CA ILE A 188 10.36 -6.16 -0.12
C ILE A 188 9.11 -6.53 0.71
N PRO A 189 8.14 -5.61 0.91
CA PRO A 189 6.96 -5.87 1.73
C PRO A 189 6.04 -6.97 1.21
N VAL A 190 6.03 -7.21 -0.10
CA VAL A 190 5.35 -8.34 -0.74
C VAL A 190 6.29 -8.89 -1.80
N LEU A 191 6.65 -10.16 -1.70
CA LEU A 191 7.47 -10.83 -2.69
C LEU A 191 6.59 -11.63 -3.67
N PRO A 192 6.54 -11.27 -4.95
CA PRO A 192 5.85 -12.06 -5.97
C PRO A 192 6.46 -13.47 -6.14
N PRO A 193 5.66 -14.47 -6.58
CA PRO A 193 6.15 -15.85 -6.72
C PRO A 193 7.36 -16.02 -7.65
N HIS A 194 7.45 -15.20 -8.71
CA HIS A 194 8.56 -15.26 -9.68
C HIS A 194 9.87 -14.67 -9.13
N LEU A 195 9.86 -14.07 -7.95
CA LEU A 195 11.04 -13.52 -7.28
C LEU A 195 11.41 -14.31 -6.01
N LEU A 196 10.85 -15.52 -5.81
CA LEU A 196 11.14 -16.34 -4.63
C LEU A 196 12.63 -16.71 -4.50
N ASP A 197 13.37 -16.72 -5.60
CA ASP A 197 14.81 -16.99 -5.59
C ASP A 197 15.60 -15.93 -4.78
N TYR A 198 15.05 -14.73 -4.59
CA TYR A 198 15.65 -13.70 -3.73
C TYR A 198 15.62 -14.04 -2.24
N CYS A 199 14.93 -15.10 -1.82
CA CYS A 199 14.89 -15.52 -0.42
C CYS A 199 16.13 -16.33 0.02
N TRP A 200 16.96 -16.82 -0.91
CA TRP A 200 18.05 -17.74 -0.63
C TRP A 200 19.43 -17.04 -0.65
#